data_AF-A0A3N5KTD0-F1
#
_entry.id   AF-A0A3N5KTD0-F1
#
_cell.length_a   1.000
_cell.length_b   1.000
_cell.length_c   1.000
_cell.angle_alpha   90.00
_cell.angle_beta   90.00
_cell.angle_gamma   90.00
#
_symmetry.space_group_name_H-M   'P 1'
#
loop_
_entity.id
_entity.type
_entity.pdbx_description
1 polymer ?
#
loop_
_entity_poly.entity_id
_entity_poly.type
_entity_poly.pdbx_seq_one_letter_code
_entity_poly.pdbx_strand_id
1 'polypeptide(L)'
;VSAYHYPKSEIEEADYTFKLSRRPQVYLNLDLRQMGVGGVDSWSMNALPLEPYRIPSDRPHSYSYRLTPFSGDYSALLKQAF
;
A
#
# COMPACT_ATOMS: atom_id res chain seq x y z
N VAL A 1 3.01 -2.84 3.16
CA VAL A 1 1.87 -3.78 3.03
C VAL A 1 0.65 -3.13 3.62
N SER A 2 -0.47 -3.18 2.89
CA SER A 2 -1.76 -2.64 3.36
C SER A 2 -2.89 -3.59 2.95
N ALA A 3 -3.94 -3.67 3.77
CA ALA A 3 -5.13 -4.45 3.47
C ALA A 3 -6.40 -3.71 3.90
N TYR A 4 -7.43 -3.72 3.05
CA TYR A 4 -8.70 -3.03 3.29
C TYR A 4 -9.90 -3.87 2.83
N HIS A 5 -11.09 -3.52 3.30
CA HIS A 5 -12.36 -4.09 2.85
C HIS A 5 -13.08 -3.22 1.81
N TYR A 6 -12.32 -2.36 1.12
CA TYR A 6 -12.80 -1.45 0.10
C TYR A 6 -11.89 -1.54 -1.13
N PRO A 7 -12.43 -1.58 -2.36
CA PRO A 7 -11.64 -1.43 -3.57
C PRO A 7 -10.88 -0.10 -3.56
N LYS A 8 -9.66 -0.06 -4.09
CA LYS A 8 -8.88 1.18 -4.18
C LYS A 8 -9.60 2.26 -5.00
N SER A 9 -10.29 1.88 -6.08
CA SER A 9 -11.09 2.80 -6.90
C SER A 9 -12.22 3.48 -6.11
N GLU A 10 -12.91 2.74 -5.24
CA GLU A 10 -13.96 3.33 -4.38
C GLU A 10 -13.35 4.32 -3.37
N ILE A 11 -12.14 4.03 -2.85
CA ILE A 11 -11.43 4.96 -1.96
C ILE A 11 -11.05 6.25 -2.69
N GLU A 12 -10.63 6.16 -3.96
CA GLU A 12 -10.24 7.31 -4.78
C GLU A 12 -11.45 8.16 -5.23
N GLU A 13 -12.60 7.54 -5.49
CA GLU A 13 -13.82 8.21 -5.96
C GLU A 13 -14.66 8.81 -4.82
N ALA A 14 -14.53 8.31 -3.59
CA ALA A 14 -15.38 8.74 -2.49
C ALA A 14 -14.92 10.06 -1.86
N ASP A 15 -15.73 11.11 -2.00
CA ASP A 15 -15.48 12.38 -1.29
C ASP A 15 -15.69 12.29 0.23
N TYR A 16 -16.42 11.27 0.71
CA TYR A 16 -16.74 11.09 2.12
C TYR A 16 -16.72 9.62 2.52
N THR A 17 -16.25 9.34 3.74
CA THR A 17 -16.07 7.98 4.25
C THR A 17 -17.35 7.15 4.32
N PHE A 18 -18.50 7.78 4.57
CA PHE A 18 -19.80 7.08 4.63
C PHE A 18 -20.32 6.62 3.26
N LYS A 19 -19.72 7.08 2.15
CA LYS A 19 -20.04 6.59 0.80
C LYS A 19 -19.39 5.23 0.52
N LEU A 20 -18.40 4.82 1.32
CA LEU A 20 -17.67 3.57 1.12
C LEU A 20 -18.53 2.36 1.51
N SER A 21 -18.62 1.38 0.61
CA SER A 21 -19.39 0.16 0.83
C SER A 21 -18.49 -1.01 1.20
N ARG A 22 -18.51 -1.43 2.47
CA ARG A 22 -17.63 -2.50 2.96
C ARG A 22 -17.96 -3.81 2.26
N ARG A 23 -16.93 -4.47 1.70
CA ARG A 23 -17.05 -5.75 1.01
C ARG A 23 -16.59 -6.92 1.89
N PRO A 24 -17.10 -8.14 1.68
CA PRO A 24 -16.59 -9.33 2.37
C PRO A 24 -15.16 -9.69 1.95
N GLN A 25 -14.74 -9.29 0.74
CA GLN A 25 -13.37 -9.48 0.25
C GLN A 25 -12.36 -8.60 1.01
N VAL A 26 -11.10 -9.03 1.00
CA VAL A 26 -9.94 -8.23 1.42
C VAL A 26 -9.15 -7.84 0.17
N TYR A 27 -8.89 -6.55 0.01
CA TYR A 27 -8.05 -5.99 -1.04
C TYR A 27 -6.65 -5.76 -0.44
N LEU A 28 -5.65 -6.51 -0.92
CA LEU A 28 -4.27 -6.52 -0.42
C LEU A 28 -3.33 -5.82 -1.43
N ASN A 29 -2.52 -4.88 -0.94
CA ASN A 29 -1.41 -4.30 -1.73
C ASN A 29 -0.06 -4.81 -1.22
N LEU A 30 0.74 -5.35 -2.16
CA LEU A 30 2.10 -5.83 -1.95
C LEU A 30 3.05 -5.03 -2.84
N ASP A 31 3.52 -3.91 -2.30
CA ASP A 31 4.36 -2.96 -3.04
C ASP A 31 5.84 -3.10 -2.62
N LEU A 32 6.75 -2.94 -3.58
CA LEU A 32 8.19 -2.78 -3.32
C LEU A 32 8.43 -1.63 -2.34
N ARG A 33 7.88 -0.47 -2.70
CA ARG A 33 7.97 0.83 -2.01
C ARG A 33 6.75 1.65 -2.38
N GLN A 34 6.40 2.60 -1.52
CA GLN A 34 5.43 3.65 -1.80
C GLN A 34 6.14 4.99 -1.68
N MET A 35 5.86 5.92 -2.60
CA MET A 35 6.41 7.27 -2.53
C MET A 35 5.89 7.98 -1.27
N GLY A 36 6.68 8.91 -0.73
CA GLY A 36 6.18 9.84 0.29
C GLY A 36 4.94 10.59 -0.22
N VAL A 37 4.12 11.06 0.72
CA VAL A 37 2.88 11.80 0.37
C VAL A 37 3.19 13.26 0.03
N GLY A 38 4.26 13.83 0.60
CA GLY A 38 4.56 15.26 0.52
C GLY A 38 3.87 16.05 1.62
N GLY A 39 3.50 17.29 1.34
CA GLY A 39 2.75 18.14 2.27
C GLY A 39 3.55 19.19 3.04
N VAL A 40 4.69 19.65 2.51
CA VAL A 40 5.31 20.92 2.98
C VAL A 40 4.31 22.06 2.79
N ASP A 41 3.63 22.06 1.64
CA ASP A 41 2.36 22.74 1.38
C ASP A 41 1.52 21.87 0.43
N SER A 42 0.34 22.35 0.02
CA SER A 42 -0.56 21.64 -0.90
C SER A 42 -0.86 22.40 -2.20
N TRP A 43 -0.13 23.48 -2.49
CA TRP A 43 -0.46 24.41 -3.58
C TRP A 43 0.75 24.86 -4.40
N SER A 44 1.97 24.45 -4.05
CA SER A 44 3.19 24.80 -4.78
C SER A 44 3.97 23.57 -5.23
N MET A 45 5.05 23.79 -5.99
CA MET A 45 5.97 22.71 -6.34
C MET A 45 6.69 22.11 -5.12
N ASN A 46 6.74 22.83 -3.99
CA ASN A 46 7.29 22.32 -2.74
C ASN A 46 6.36 21.30 -2.07
N ALA A 47 5.12 21.14 -2.55
CA ALA A 47 4.17 20.13 -2.06
C ALA A 47 4.65 18.69 -2.31
N LEU A 48 5.52 18.48 -3.31
CA LEU A 48 6.06 17.17 -3.63
C LEU A 48 6.84 16.57 -2.44
N PRO A 49 6.92 15.23 -2.34
CA PRO A 49 7.78 14.58 -1.34
C PRO A 49 9.22 15.07 -1.43
N LEU A 50 9.93 15.17 -0.31
CA LEU A 50 11.35 15.49 -0.34
C LEU A 50 12.12 14.40 -1.08
N GLU A 51 13.24 14.76 -1.74
CA GLU A 51 14.04 13.86 -2.57
C GLU A 51 14.31 12.47 -1.94
N PRO A 52 14.68 12.35 -0.65
CA PRO A 52 14.91 11.03 -0.03
C PRO A 52 13.69 10.11 0.01
N TYR A 53 12.48 10.66 -0.10
CA TYR A 53 11.21 9.93 -0.04
C TYR A 53 10.57 9.72 -1.42
N ARG A 54 11.28 10.05 -2.51
CA ARG A 54 10.84 9.78 -3.88
C ARG A 54 11.25 8.39 -4.33
N ILE A 55 10.49 7.81 -5.27
CA ILE A 55 10.90 6.60 -5.99
C ILE A 55 11.47 7.06 -7.34
N PRO A 56 12.79 7.14 -7.50
CA PRO A 56 13.40 7.63 -8.74
C PRO A 56 13.15 6.71 -9.93
N SER A 57 12.80 7.31 -11.07
CA SER A 57 12.45 6.64 -12.32
C SER A 57 13.64 6.35 -13.23
N ASP A 58 14.81 6.92 -12.94
CA ASP A 58 16.04 6.84 -13.73
C ASP A 58 16.88 5.58 -13.45
N ARG A 59 16.37 4.66 -12.61
CA ARG A 59 17.05 3.41 -12.27
C ARG A 59 16.09 2.23 -12.23
N PRO A 60 16.56 1.02 -12.59
CA PRO A 60 15.73 -0.18 -12.52
C PRO A 60 15.37 -0.52 -11.07
N HIS A 61 14.15 -1.02 -10.88
CA HIS A 61 13.66 -1.54 -9.61
C HIS A 61 13.28 -3.00 -9.78
N SER A 62 13.56 -3.82 -8.78
CA SER A 62 13.18 -5.24 -8.76
C SER A 62 12.55 -5.59 -7.43
N TYR A 63 11.49 -6.38 -7.48
CA TYR A 63 10.74 -6.83 -6.32
C TYR A 63 10.14 -8.20 -6.59
N SER A 64 10.18 -9.05 -5.58
CA SER A 64 9.60 -10.38 -5.63
C SER A 64 8.97 -10.70 -4.28
N TYR A 65 7.84 -11.39 -4.31
CA TYR A 65 7.19 -11.93 -3.12
C TYR A 65 6.79 -13.38 -3.39
N ARG A 66 6.64 -14.16 -2.31
CA ARG A 66 6.14 -15.53 -2.38
C ARG A 66 4.90 -15.64 -1.51
N LEU A 67 3.81 -16.12 -2.12
CA LEU A 67 2.58 -16.44 -1.41
C LEU A 67 2.46 -17.96 -1.30
N THR A 68 2.30 -18.43 -0.08
CA THR A 68 2.05 -19.84 0.20
C THR A 68 0.74 -19.94 0.96
N PRO A 69 -0.27 -20.64 0.43
CA PRO A 69 -1.49 -20.89 1.17
C PRO A 69 -1.17 -21.74 2.40
N PHE A 70 -1.89 -21.51 3.49
CA PHE A 70 -1.78 -22.32 4.70
C PHE A 70 -3.18 -22.66 5.22
N SER A 71 -3.26 -23.70 6.03
CA SER A 71 -4.47 -24.12 6.74
C SER A 71 -4.12 -24.48 8.18
N GLY A 72 -4.99 -24.15 9.13
CA GLY A 72 -4.77 -24.44 10.56
C GLY A 72 -4.03 -23.30 11.29
N ASP A 73 -3.37 -23.64 12.41
CA ASP A 73 -2.67 -22.67 13.25
C ASP A 73 -1.43 -22.08 12.53
N TYR A 74 -1.47 -20.76 12.29
CA TYR A 74 -0.40 -20.02 11.63
C TYR A 74 0.81 -19.74 12.54
N SER A 75 0.68 -19.97 13.85
CA SER A 75 1.74 -19.71 14.84
C SER A 75 3.02 -20.49 14.56
N ALA A 76 2.91 -21.67 13.93
CA ALA A 76 4.06 -22.49 13.53
C ALA A 76 4.87 -21.86 12.37
N LEU A 77 4.21 -21.11 11.48
CA LEU A 77 4.84 -20.47 10.31
C LEU A 77 5.54 -19.16 10.67
N LEU A 78 5.12 -18.49 11.74
CA LEU A 78 5.72 -17.24 12.23
C LEU A 78 7.16 -17.41 12.75
N LYS A 79 7.58 -18.62 13.15
CA LYS A 79 8.91 -18.89 13.72
C LYS A 79 10.02 -19.03 12.67
N GLN A 80 9.68 -19.15 11.39
CA GLN A 80 10.63 -19.55 10.35
C GLN A 80 11.09 -18.41 9.44
N ALA A 81 10.62 -17.18 9.68
CA ALA A 81 10.80 -16.10 8.73
C ALA A 81 11.07 -14.73 9.36
N PHE A 82 11.92 -14.64 10.40
CA PHE A 82 12.69 -13.43 10.76
C PHE A 82 13.95 -13.83 11.53
#